data_AF-A0A9X9PYX2-F1
#
_entry.id   AF-A0A9X9PYX2-F1
#
_cell.length_a   1.000
_cell.length_b   1.000
_cell.length_c   1.000
_cell.angle_alpha   90.00
_cell.angle_beta   90.00
_cell.angle_gamma   90.00
#
_symmetry.space_group_name_H-M   'P 1'
#
loop_
_entity.id
_entity.type
_entity.pdbx_description
1 polymer ?
#
loop_
_entity_poly.entity_id
_entity_poly.type
_entity_poly.pdbx_seq_one_letter_code
_entity_poly.pdbx_strand_id
1 'polypeptide(L)'
;MVEKRMLMKFLTFCMEYEKHPDQYKAYEEITFSEYLKTQKLTPSLQYFVLHSIAMTSEKASNTIDGLKATKNFLHCLGRYGNTPFLFPLYGQGELPQCFCR
;
A
#
# COMPACT_ATOMS: atom_id res chain seq x y z
N MET A 1 1.83 16.40 -15.13
CA MET A 1 0.87 17.00 -14.15
C MET A 1 -0.36 16.12 -13.88
N VAL A 2 -0.89 15.36 -14.85
CA VAL A 2 -2.11 14.56 -14.68
C VAL A 2 -1.88 13.33 -13.80
N GLU A 3 -0.84 12.54 -14.08
CA GLU A 3 -0.53 11.32 -13.31
C GLU A 3 -0.28 11.60 -11.83
N LYS A 4 0.44 12.69 -11.49
CA LYS A 4 0.63 13.12 -10.09
C LYS A 4 -0.70 13.37 -9.38
N ARG A 5 -1.69 13.99 -10.05
CA ARG A 5 -3.02 14.24 -9.49
C ARG A 5 -3.81 12.93 -9.33
N MET A 6 -3.71 12.02 -10.29
CA MET A 6 -4.33 10.69 -10.21
C MET A 6 -3.79 9.90 -9.02
N LEU A 7 -2.48 9.86 -8.88
CA LEU A 7 -1.82 9.18 -7.77
C LEU A 7 -2.24 9.79 -6.43
N MET A 8 -2.11 11.10 -6.26
CA MET A 8 -2.49 11.74 -4.99
C MET A 8 -3.95 11.50 -4.64
N LYS A 9 -4.86 11.58 -5.62
CA LYS A 9 -6.28 11.28 -5.42
C LYS A 9 -6.50 9.85 -4.93
N PHE A 10 -5.82 8.87 -5.55
CA PHE A 10 -5.93 7.48 -5.16
C PHE A 10 -5.34 7.22 -3.77
N LEU A 11 -4.16 7.78 -3.45
CA LEU A 11 -3.53 7.63 -2.13
C LEU A 11 -4.37 8.27 -1.01
N THR A 12 -4.98 9.43 -1.26
CA THR A 12 -5.92 10.04 -0.30
C THR A 12 -7.12 9.13 -0.07
N PHE A 13 -7.67 8.51 -1.11
CA PHE A 13 -8.71 7.50 -0.96
C PHE A 13 -8.22 6.30 -0.13
N CYS A 14 -7.03 5.75 -0.41
CA CYS A 14 -6.49 4.62 0.34
C CYS A 14 -6.31 4.91 1.83
N MET A 15 -5.98 6.14 2.22
CA MET A 15 -5.88 6.51 3.64
C MET A 15 -7.22 6.37 4.39
N GLU A 16 -8.33 6.56 3.68
CA GLU A 16 -9.69 6.60 4.24
C GLU A 16 -10.62 5.56 3.59
N TYR A 17 -10.08 4.50 2.98
CA TYR A 17 -10.87 3.59 2.14
C TYR A 17 -12.06 2.97 2.89
N GLU A 18 -11.91 2.68 4.19
CA GLU A 18 -12.96 2.18 5.07
C GLU A 18 -14.21 3.10 5.15
N LYS A 19 -14.04 4.41 4.93
CA LYS A 19 -15.15 5.39 4.89
C LYS A 19 -15.88 5.41 3.54
N HIS A 20 -15.33 4.73 2.52
CA HIS A 20 -15.86 4.70 1.16
C HIS A 20 -16.06 3.26 0.64
N PRO A 21 -16.90 2.44 1.27
CA PRO A 21 -17.10 1.06 0.84
C PRO A 21 -17.69 0.94 -0.56
N ASP A 22 -18.44 1.94 -1.00
CA ASP A 22 -19.02 2.05 -2.34
C ASP A 22 -17.99 1.98 -3.48
N GLN A 23 -16.72 2.33 -3.20
CA GLN A 23 -15.67 2.39 -4.22
C GLN A 23 -14.92 1.06 -4.45
N TYR A 24 -15.00 0.11 -3.51
CA TYR A 24 -14.25 -1.15 -3.60
C TYR A 24 -15.06 -2.40 -3.27
N LYS A 25 -16.23 -2.30 -2.62
CA LYS A 25 -17.05 -3.47 -2.24
C LYS A 25 -17.40 -4.39 -3.40
N ALA A 26 -17.64 -3.84 -4.59
CA ALA A 26 -17.94 -4.62 -5.79
C ALA A 26 -16.75 -5.46 -6.29
N TYR A 27 -15.55 -5.23 -5.74
CA TYR A 27 -14.28 -5.79 -6.17
C TYR A 27 -13.56 -6.54 -5.04
N GLU A 28 -14.23 -6.88 -3.94
CA GLU A 28 -13.59 -7.56 -2.79
C GLU A 28 -13.01 -8.94 -3.18
N GLU A 29 -13.72 -9.67 -4.04
CA GLU A 29 -13.37 -11.04 -4.46
C GLU A 29 -12.32 -11.10 -5.58
N ILE A 30 -11.92 -9.95 -6.14
CA ILE A 30 -10.89 -9.91 -7.19
C ILE A 30 -9.52 -9.53 -6.63
N THR A 31 -8.48 -9.73 -7.45
CA THR A 31 -7.13 -9.36 -7.05
C THR A 31 -6.96 -7.84 -6.98
N PHE A 32 -6.06 -7.37 -6.12
CA PHE A 32 -5.74 -5.94 -6.05
C PHE A 32 -5.21 -5.39 -7.39
N SER A 33 -4.48 -6.21 -8.15
CA SER A 33 -4.02 -5.84 -9.50
C SER A 33 -5.18 -5.58 -10.45
N GLU A 34 -6.19 -6.44 -10.45
CA GLU A 34 -7.39 -6.25 -11.27
C GLU A 34 -8.22 -5.05 -10.80
N TYR A 35 -8.32 -4.84 -9.50
CA TYR A 35 -8.96 -3.64 -8.95
C TYR A 35 -8.24 -2.36 -9.40
N LEU A 36 -6.91 -2.31 -9.37
CA LEU A 36 -6.16 -1.14 -9.84
C LEU A 36 -6.40 -0.83 -11.32
N LYS A 37 -6.71 -1.84 -12.15
CA LYS A 37 -7.07 -1.66 -13.56
C LYS A 37 -8.45 -1.02 -13.75
N THR A 38 -9.37 -1.16 -12.79
CA THR A 38 -10.68 -0.48 -12.83
C THR A 38 -10.60 0.98 -12.35
N GLN A 39 -9.51 1.35 -11.69
CA GLN A 39 -9.26 2.70 -11.22
C GLN A 39 -8.75 3.63 -12.31
N LYS A 40 -8.90 4.94 -12.08
CA LYS A 40 -8.40 6.00 -12.98
C LYS A 40 -6.88 6.19 -12.85
N LEU A 41 -6.12 5.12 -13.06
CA LEU A 41 -4.65 5.07 -12.98
C LEU A 41 -4.08 4.59 -14.32
N THR A 42 -2.94 5.14 -14.73
CA THR A 42 -2.18 4.63 -15.87
C THR A 42 -1.48 3.31 -15.51
N PRO A 43 -1.14 2.44 -16.47
CA PRO A 43 -0.44 1.18 -16.17
C PRO A 43 0.84 1.36 -15.35
N SER A 44 1.58 2.45 -15.60
CA SER A 44 2.77 2.83 -14.83
C SER A 44 2.42 3.11 -13.35
N LEU A 45 1.37 3.89 -13.08
CA LEU A 45 0.94 4.16 -11.71
C LEU A 45 0.40 2.91 -11.01
N GLN A 46 -0.34 2.06 -11.72
CA GLN A 46 -0.81 0.78 -11.18
C GLN A 46 0.39 -0.08 -10.72
N TYR A 47 1.43 -0.17 -11.55
CA TYR A 47 2.67 -0.87 -11.23
C TYR A 47 3.35 -0.30 -9.98
N PHE A 48 3.50 1.03 -9.88
CA PHE A 48 4.11 1.67 -8.70
C PHE A 48 3.29 1.44 -7.42
N VAL A 49 1.97 1.57 -7.49
CA VAL A 49 1.09 1.33 -6.33
C VAL A 49 1.20 -0.12 -5.87
N LEU A 50 1.13 -1.08 -6.78
CA LEU A 50 1.18 -2.50 -6.46
C LEU A 50 2.54 -2.91 -5.86
N HIS A 51 3.64 -2.54 -6.51
CA HIS A 51 4.96 -3.08 -6.17
C HIS A 51 5.78 -2.20 -5.24
N SER A 52 5.62 -0.87 -5.28
CA SER A 52 6.44 0.04 -4.48
C SER A 52 5.74 0.53 -3.21
N ILE A 53 4.40 0.53 -3.18
CA ILE A 53 3.62 1.02 -2.03
C ILE A 53 2.97 -0.14 -1.29
N ALA A 54 2.10 -0.90 -1.95
CA ALA A 54 1.42 -2.03 -1.32
C ALA A 54 2.39 -3.21 -1.06
N MET A 55 3.36 -3.43 -1.96
CA MET A 55 4.31 -4.56 -1.90
C MET A 55 3.61 -5.91 -1.77
N THR A 56 2.48 -6.07 -2.46
CA THR A 56 1.64 -7.27 -2.44
C THR A 56 1.82 -8.12 -3.71
N SER A 57 1.51 -9.41 -3.62
CA SER A 57 1.57 -10.33 -4.77
C SER A 57 0.41 -10.07 -5.73
N GLU A 58 0.70 -9.97 -7.03
CA GLU A 58 -0.30 -9.70 -8.07
C GLU A 58 -1.42 -10.74 -8.11
N LYS A 59 -1.09 -12.02 -7.85
CA LYS A 59 -2.01 -13.16 -8.02
C LYS A 59 -2.65 -13.64 -6.72
N ALA A 60 -2.10 -13.26 -5.57
CA ALA A 60 -2.52 -13.83 -4.28
C ALA A 60 -3.23 -12.83 -3.38
N SER A 61 -3.02 -11.53 -3.57
CA SER A 61 -3.62 -10.51 -2.71
C SER A 61 -4.94 -10.01 -3.27
N ASN A 62 -6.01 -10.15 -2.47
CA ASN A 62 -7.31 -9.57 -2.80
C ASN A 62 -7.27 -8.03 -2.67
N THR A 63 -8.33 -7.37 -3.16
CA THR A 63 -8.44 -5.91 -3.12
C THR A 63 -8.29 -5.31 -1.73
N ILE A 64 -8.89 -5.93 -0.71
CA ILE A 64 -8.85 -5.43 0.67
C ILE A 64 -7.42 -5.50 1.22
N ASP A 65 -6.69 -6.57 0.95
CA ASP A 65 -5.30 -6.74 1.40
C ASP A 65 -4.40 -5.66 0.80
N GLY A 66 -4.56 -5.37 -0.49
CA GLY A 66 -3.82 -4.30 -1.16
C GLY A 66 -4.14 -2.91 -0.61
N LEU A 67 -5.41 -2.62 -0.34
CA LEU A 67 -5.83 -1.35 0.29
C LEU A 67 -5.29 -1.21 1.70
N LYS A 68 -5.34 -2.26 2.52
CA LYS A 68 -4.76 -2.30 3.87
C LYS A 68 -3.25 -2.07 3.85
N ALA A 69 -2.53 -2.76 2.98
CA ALA A 69 -1.08 -2.61 2.84
C ALA A 69 -0.71 -1.18 2.41
N THR A 70 -1.43 -0.63 1.43
CA THR A 70 -1.26 0.76 0.96
C THR A 70 -1.49 1.76 2.09
N LYS A 71 -2.60 1.62 2.85
CA LYS A 71 -2.89 2.47 4.01
C LYS A 71 -1.80 2.39 5.07
N ASN A 72 -1.32 1.19 5.41
CA ASN A 72 -0.27 1.00 6.39
C ASN A 72 1.05 1.66 5.95
N PHE A 73 1.43 1.50 4.68
CA PHE A 73 2.61 2.17 4.12
C PHE A 73 2.50 3.70 4.29
N LEU A 74 1.37 4.28 3.88
CA LEU A 74 1.14 5.73 3.96
C LEU A 74 1.11 6.24 5.41
N HIS A 75 0.54 5.46 6.34
CA HIS A 75 0.49 5.82 7.76
C HIS A 75 1.89 5.84 8.41
N CYS A 76 2.81 5.01 7.94
CA CYS A 76 4.18 4.96 8.45
C CYS A 76 5.10 6.05 7.87
N LEU A 77 4.74 6.66 6.73
CA LEU A 77 5.54 7.73 6.12
C LEU A 77 5.67 8.94 7.04
N GLY A 78 6.88 9.49 7.14
CA GLY A 78 7.14 10.72 7.91
C GLY A 78 7.33 10.50 9.40
N ARG A 79 7.11 9.28 9.93
CA ARG A 79 7.19 9.04 11.39
C ARG A 79 8.59 9.23 11.96
N TYR A 80 9.60 8.68 11.28
CA TYR A 80 11.02 8.79 11.68
C TYR A 80 11.94 9.21 10.54
N GLY A 81 11.39 9.40 9.33
CA GLY A 81 12.12 9.70 8.11
C GLY A 81 11.18 9.83 6.92
N ASN A 82 11.74 9.99 5.73
CA ASN A 82 11.00 10.13 4.47
C ASN A 82 10.46 8.80 3.91
N THR A 83 10.85 7.65 4.47
CA THR A 83 10.36 6.31 4.10
C THR A 83 9.66 5.66 5.30
N PRO A 84 8.84 4.62 5.09
CA PRO A 84 8.09 3.98 6.17
C PRO A 84 8.89 2.87 6.90
N PHE A 85 10.19 2.76 6.65
CA PHE A 85 11.01 1.64 7.12
C PHE A 85 12.06 2.07 8.14
N LEU A 86 12.38 1.16 9.04
CA LEU A 86 13.49 1.26 9.97
C LEU A 86 14.35 0.02 9.86
N PHE A 87 15.62 0.14 10.20
CA PHE A 87 16.54 -0.98 10.27
C PHE A 87 17.34 -0.91 11.57
N PRO A 88 17.42 -2.00 12.36
CA PRO A 88 18.19 -2.01 13.60
C PRO A 88 19.68 -1.85 13.31
N LEU A 89 20.34 -1.02 14.13
CA LEU A 89 21.80 -0.98 14.13
C LEU A 89 22.33 -2.36 14.53
N TYR A 90 23.41 -2.82 13.89
CA TYR A 90 23.97 -4.17 14.03
C TYR A 90 23.14 -5.31 13.40
N GLY A 91 22.04 -5.00 12.73
CA GLY A 91 21.29 -5.95 11.90
C GLY A 91 20.15 -6.65 12.63
N GLN A 92 19.39 -7.47 11.88
CA GLN A 92 18.16 -8.08 12.39
C GLN A 92 18.40 -9.13 13.50
N GLY A 93 19.64 -9.59 13.67
CA GLY A 93 20.05 -10.52 14.74
C GLY A 93 19.95 -9.93 16.15
N GLU A 94 19.85 -8.61 16.28
CA GLU A 94 19.59 -7.95 17.56
C GLU A 94 18.15 -8.15 18.04
N LEU A 95 17.18 -8.34 17.12
CA LEU A 95 15.78 -8.50 17.50
C LEU A 95 15.57 -9.74 18.39
N PRO A 96 16.01 -10.96 18.01
CA PRO A 96 15.92 -12.13 18.91
C PRO A 96 16.67 -11.93 20.23
N GLN A 97 17.86 -11.32 20.21
CA GLN A 97 18.64 -11.07 21.43
C GLN A 97 17.90 -10.15 22.41
N CYS A 98 17.26 -9.08 21.91
CA CYS A 98 16.45 -8.18 22.71
C CYS A 98 15.22 -8.86 23.34
N PHE A 99 14.59 -9.82 22.65
CA PHE A 99 13.46 -10.57 23.21
C PHE A 99 13.88 -11.60 24.28
N CYS A 100 15.12 -12.11 24.23
CA CYS A 100 15.62 -13.08 25.21
C CYS A 100 16.08 -12.46 26.53
N ARG A 101 16.38 -11.16 26.56
CA ARG A 101 16.83 -10.42 27.75
C ARG A 101 15.65 -10.01 28.63
#